data_AF-A0A3D4F6P8-F1
#
_entry.id   AF-A0A3D4F6P8-F1
#
_cell.length_a   1.000
_cell.length_b   1.000
_cell.length_c   1.000
_cell.angle_alpha   90.00
_cell.angle_beta   90.00
_cell.angle_gamma   90.00
#
_symmetry.space_group_name_H-M   'P 1'
#
loop_
_entity.id
_entity.type
_entity.pdbx_description
1 polymer ?
#
loop_
_entity_poly.entity_id
_entity_poly.type
_entity_poly.pdbx_seq_one_letter_code
_entity_poly.pdbx_strand_id
1 'polypeptide(L)'
;MSQTSTETIPTTQDYKVADLALADWGRKEISIAEKEMPGLMAIREKHAADKPLAGVRITGSLHMTIQTAVLIETLADLGATVRWASCNIFSTQDHAAAAIAEAGHPVFAWKGETLEEYWWCTYKALSHADGTGPQLIVDDGGDATLLIHKGYELEEGSDWV
;
A
#
# COMPACT_ATOMS: atom_id res chain seq x y z
N MET A 1 28.39 32.90 16.77
CA MET A 1 27.99 32.04 15.64
C MET A 1 27.32 30.82 16.24
N SER A 2 25.99 30.85 16.33
CA SER A 2 25.22 29.74 16.91
C SER A 2 25.11 28.65 15.85
N GLN A 3 25.69 27.48 16.12
CA GLN A 3 25.51 26.30 15.27
C GLN A 3 24.07 25.83 15.43
N THR A 4 23.29 25.93 14.36
CA THR A 4 21.96 25.33 14.30
C THR A 4 22.17 23.84 14.02
N SER A 5 21.99 23.01 15.04
CA SER A 5 21.85 21.57 14.89
C SER A 5 20.57 21.31 14.10
N THR A 6 20.72 20.84 12.86
CA THR A 6 19.62 20.19 12.13
C THR A 6 19.29 18.90 12.86
N GLU A 7 18.28 18.96 13.73
CA GLU A 7 17.61 17.76 14.22
C GLU A 7 16.98 17.07 13.00
N THR A 8 17.54 15.92 12.62
CA THR A 8 16.86 14.98 11.74
C THR A 8 15.61 14.50 12.47
N ILE A 9 14.45 14.99 12.04
CA ILE A 9 13.15 14.46 12.47
C ILE A 9 13.19 12.95 12.22
N PRO A 10 12.99 12.10 13.25
CA PRO A 10 12.95 10.66 13.03
C PRO A 10 11.83 10.38 12.02
N THR A 11 12.17 9.77 10.88
CA THR A 11 11.19 9.20 9.96
C THR A 11 10.38 8.19 10.75
N THR A 12 9.19 8.60 11.23
CA THR A 12 8.16 7.69 11.70
C THR A 12 7.93 6.68 10.58
N GLN A 13 8.14 5.39 10.87
CA GLN A 13 7.93 4.31 9.92
C GLN A 13 6.47 4.37 9.42
N ASP A 14 6.28 4.69 8.14
CA ASP A 14 4.96 4.82 7.51
C ASP A 14 4.50 3.48 6.94
N TYR A 15 4.56 2.45 7.76
CA TYR A 15 4.06 1.10 7.49
C TYR A 15 3.75 0.39 8.81
N LYS A 16 2.94 -0.67 8.77
CA LYS A 16 2.76 -1.61 9.87
C LYS A 16 2.57 -3.01 9.29
N VAL A 17 3.54 -3.88 9.55
CA VAL A 17 3.61 -5.28 9.08
C VAL A 17 3.99 -6.19 10.24
N ALA A 18 3.83 -7.51 10.09
CA ALA A 18 4.10 -8.46 11.18
C ALA A 18 5.58 -8.47 11.62
N ASP A 19 6.49 -8.61 10.66
CA ASP A 19 7.93 -8.73 10.90
C ASP A 19 8.71 -8.28 9.66
N LEU A 20 9.45 -7.18 9.76
CA LEU A 20 10.27 -6.66 8.67
C LEU A 20 11.43 -7.60 8.31
N ALA A 21 11.89 -8.46 9.22
CA ALA A 21 12.97 -9.41 8.96
C ALA A 21 12.63 -10.45 7.88
N LEU A 22 11.35 -10.56 7.50
CA LEU A 22 10.89 -11.44 6.42
C LEU A 22 11.11 -10.88 5.02
N ALA A 23 11.56 -9.62 4.89
CA ALA A 23 11.65 -8.92 3.61
C ALA A 23 12.59 -9.61 2.60
N ASP A 24 13.74 -10.13 3.03
CA ASP A 24 14.66 -10.91 2.19
C ASP A 24 14.01 -12.16 1.58
N TRP A 25 13.12 -12.82 2.33
CA TRP A 25 12.38 -13.98 1.83
C TRP A 25 11.30 -13.52 0.83
N GLY A 26 10.53 -12.50 1.18
CA GLY A 26 9.54 -11.91 0.28
C GLY A 26 10.15 -11.46 -1.05
N ARG A 27 11.31 -10.80 -1.02
CA ARG A 27 12.03 -10.37 -2.23
C ARG A 27 12.38 -11.54 -3.15
N LYS A 28 12.86 -12.66 -2.58
CA LYS A 28 13.16 -13.87 -3.37
C LYS A 28 11.92 -14.45 -4.04
N GLU A 29 10.78 -14.50 -3.33
CA GLU A 29 9.53 -14.99 -3.91
C GLU A 29 8.95 -14.04 -4.95
N ILE A 30 9.04 -12.71 -4.75
CA ILE A 30 8.68 -11.71 -5.75
C ILE A 30 9.47 -11.93 -7.04
N SER A 31 10.80 -12.08 -6.98
CA SER A 31 11.62 -12.33 -8.18
C SER A 31 11.31 -13.66 -8.88
N ILE A 32 10.72 -14.64 -8.18
CA ILE A 32 10.20 -15.86 -8.80
C ILE A 32 8.85 -15.57 -9.45
N ALA A 33 7.94 -14.89 -8.75
CA ALA A 33 6.61 -14.56 -9.25
C ALA A 33 6.64 -13.68 -10.50
N GLU A 34 7.57 -12.75 -10.62
CA GLU A 34 7.77 -11.94 -11.83
C GLU A 34 7.93 -12.78 -13.10
N LYS A 35 8.59 -13.96 -13.00
CA LYS A 35 8.75 -14.89 -14.14
C LYS A 35 7.43 -15.55 -14.56
N GLU A 36 6.50 -15.68 -13.62
CA GLU A 36 5.18 -16.28 -13.83
C GLU A 36 4.08 -15.23 -14.07
N MET A 37 4.43 -13.94 -14.09
CA MET A 37 3.50 -12.82 -14.30
C MET A 37 3.86 -11.99 -15.55
N PRO A 38 3.95 -12.62 -16.75
CA PRO A 38 4.45 -11.97 -17.96
C PRO A 38 3.61 -10.75 -18.39
N GLY A 39 2.32 -10.71 -18.05
CA GLY A 39 1.46 -9.56 -18.34
C GLY A 39 1.90 -8.29 -17.63
N LEU A 40 2.22 -8.35 -16.33
CA LEU A 40 2.71 -7.19 -15.58
C LEU A 40 4.11 -6.80 -16.04
N MET A 41 4.98 -7.77 -16.30
CA MET A 41 6.33 -7.49 -16.80
C MET A 41 6.32 -6.80 -18.17
N ALA A 42 5.44 -7.23 -19.07
CA ALA A 42 5.26 -6.58 -20.38
C ALA A 42 4.70 -5.16 -20.24
N ILE A 43 3.81 -4.90 -19.26
CA ILE A 43 3.32 -3.54 -18.96
C ILE A 43 4.48 -2.66 -18.48
N ARG A 44 5.32 -3.15 -17.56
CA ARG A 44 6.50 -2.41 -17.09
C ARG A 44 7.44 -2.09 -18.24
N GLU A 45 7.81 -3.08 -19.05
CA GLU A 45 8.70 -2.88 -20.21
C GLU A 45 8.14 -1.83 -21.17
N LYS A 46 6.84 -1.87 -21.44
CA LYS A 46 6.19 -0.98 -22.41
C LYS A 46 6.03 0.45 -21.90
N HIS A 47 5.77 0.65 -20.60
CA HIS A 47 5.26 1.94 -20.10
C HIS A 47 6.07 2.57 -18.96
N ALA A 48 7.06 1.88 -18.38
CA ALA A 48 7.83 2.44 -17.27
C ALA A 48 8.66 3.67 -17.68
N ALA A 49 9.11 3.76 -18.95
CA ALA A 49 9.83 4.92 -19.46
C ALA A 49 8.94 6.18 -19.56
N ASP A 50 7.66 6.00 -19.91
CA ASP A 50 6.70 7.09 -20.08
C ASP A 50 6.14 7.60 -18.75
N LYS A 51 6.28 6.81 -17.67
CA LYS A 51 5.75 7.08 -16.33
C LYS A 51 4.30 7.61 -16.37
N PRO A 52 3.33 6.88 -16.96
CA PRO A 52 1.97 7.37 -17.17
C PRO A 52 1.19 7.65 -15.88
N LEU A 53 1.64 7.12 -14.73
CA LEU A 53 1.05 7.34 -13.42
C LEU A 53 1.87 8.33 -12.58
N ALA A 54 2.80 9.07 -13.19
CA ALA A 54 3.62 10.08 -12.50
C ALA A 54 2.74 11.06 -11.70
N GLY A 55 2.99 11.12 -10.39
CA GLY A 55 2.28 12.01 -9.47
C GLY A 55 0.87 11.53 -9.07
N VAL A 56 0.42 10.38 -9.57
CA VAL A 56 -0.88 9.80 -9.20
C VAL A 56 -0.74 9.07 -7.87
N ARG A 57 -1.59 9.44 -6.91
CA ARG A 57 -1.72 8.76 -5.62
C ARG A 57 -2.70 7.60 -5.72
N ILE A 58 -2.23 6.38 -5.49
CA ILE A 58 -3.03 5.16 -5.55
C ILE A 58 -3.09 4.52 -4.16
N THR A 59 -4.31 4.21 -3.71
CA THR A 59 -4.52 3.32 -2.56
C THR A 59 -5.01 1.96 -3.05
N GLY A 60 -4.38 0.89 -2.58
CA GLY A 60 -4.88 -0.48 -2.79
C GLY A 60 -5.54 -1.03 -1.52
N SER A 61 -6.71 -1.65 -1.68
CA SER A 61 -7.31 -2.57 -0.72
C SER A 61 -7.56 -3.88 -1.43
N LEU A 62 -6.55 -4.75 -1.38
CA LEU A 62 -6.51 -6.04 -2.08
C LEU A 62 -5.58 -6.95 -1.30
N HIS A 63 -5.86 -8.25 -1.26
CA HIS A 63 -5.03 -9.25 -0.58
C HIS A 63 -3.53 -8.97 -0.69
N MET A 64 -2.84 -8.75 0.43
CA MET A 64 -1.41 -8.42 0.44
C MET A 64 -0.55 -9.69 0.28
N THR A 65 -0.43 -10.18 -0.96
CA THR A 65 0.32 -11.38 -1.33
C THR A 65 1.56 -11.05 -2.17
N ILE A 66 2.37 -12.06 -2.48
CA ILE A 66 3.49 -11.94 -3.42
C ILE A 66 3.04 -11.47 -4.81
N GLN A 67 1.89 -11.92 -5.30
CA GLN A 67 1.36 -11.50 -6.60
C GLN A 67 0.96 -10.02 -6.57
N THR A 68 0.35 -9.58 -5.47
CA THR A 68 0.01 -8.18 -5.26
C THR A 68 1.26 -7.31 -5.10
N ALA A 69 2.32 -7.82 -4.48
CA ALA A 69 3.61 -7.13 -4.43
C ALA A 69 4.15 -6.80 -5.85
N VAL A 70 4.06 -7.74 -6.80
CA VAL A 70 4.42 -7.47 -8.21
C VAL A 70 3.50 -6.41 -8.83
N LEU A 71 2.20 -6.38 -8.50
CA LEU A 71 1.29 -5.32 -8.93
C LEU A 71 1.68 -3.95 -8.36
N ILE A 72 1.97 -3.87 -7.05
CA ILE A 72 2.38 -2.64 -6.36
C ILE A 72 3.63 -2.05 -7.01
N GLU A 73 4.66 -2.87 -7.21
CA GLU A 73 5.90 -2.43 -7.85
C GLU A 73 5.69 -2.07 -9.31
N THR A 74 4.74 -2.72 -10.02
CA THR A 74 4.36 -2.31 -11.37
C THR A 74 3.78 -0.90 -11.37
N LEU A 75 2.84 -0.59 -10.47
CA LEU A 75 2.25 0.74 -10.36
C LEU A 75 3.29 1.80 -10.01
N ALA A 76 4.21 1.49 -9.09
CA ALA A 76 5.32 2.36 -8.73
C ALA A 76 6.30 2.57 -9.92
N ASP A 77 6.62 1.52 -10.66
CA ASP A 77 7.45 1.58 -11.88
C ASP A 77 6.80 2.42 -12.97
N LEU A 78 5.47 2.50 -13.01
CA LEU A 78 4.72 3.40 -13.89
C LEU A 78 4.61 4.84 -13.35
N GLY A 79 5.17 5.15 -12.18
CA GLY A 79 5.30 6.50 -11.62
C GLY A 79 4.31 6.83 -10.48
N ALA A 80 3.46 5.90 -10.07
CA ALA A 80 2.50 6.13 -9.00
C ALA A 80 3.18 6.24 -7.62
N THR A 81 2.56 7.00 -6.71
CA THR A 81 2.80 6.87 -5.27
C THR A 81 1.73 5.95 -4.69
N VAL A 82 2.15 4.83 -4.12
CA VAL A 82 1.27 3.74 -3.69
C VAL A 82 1.21 3.63 -2.17
N ARG A 83 0.03 3.31 -1.64
CA ARG A 83 -0.21 2.91 -0.25
C ARG A 83 -1.13 1.70 -0.24
N TRP A 84 -0.93 0.75 0.66
CA TRP A 84 -1.66 -0.53 0.58
C TRP A 84 -2.17 -1.04 1.93
N ALA A 85 -3.36 -1.64 1.90
CA ALA A 85 -3.90 -2.49 2.95
C ALA A 85 -4.43 -3.80 2.33
N SER A 86 -4.53 -4.86 3.13
CA SER A 86 -5.25 -6.07 2.72
C SER A 86 -6.76 -5.83 2.73
N CYS A 87 -7.53 -6.59 1.93
CA CYS A 87 -9.00 -6.61 1.99
C CYS A 87 -9.54 -7.82 2.79
N ASN A 88 -8.65 -8.59 3.43
CA ASN A 88 -9.03 -9.71 4.29
C ASN A 88 -7.99 -9.95 5.38
N ILE A 89 -8.47 -10.18 6.61
CA ILE A 89 -7.66 -10.34 7.82
C ILE A 89 -6.73 -11.57 7.80
N PHE A 90 -6.94 -12.56 6.93
CA PHE A 90 -6.15 -13.79 6.89
C PHE A 90 -5.37 -13.99 5.59
N SER A 91 -5.55 -13.11 4.60
CA SER A 91 -4.96 -13.29 3.27
C SER A 91 -3.53 -12.79 3.15
N THR A 92 -3.09 -11.91 4.06
CA THR A 92 -1.75 -11.34 4.00
C THR A 92 -0.68 -12.44 4.06
N GLN A 93 0.30 -12.32 3.18
CA GLN A 93 1.55 -13.05 3.25
C GLN A 93 2.58 -12.11 3.86
N ASP A 94 2.96 -12.34 5.12
CA ASP A 94 3.73 -11.37 5.89
C ASP A 94 5.10 -11.05 5.27
N HIS A 95 5.73 -12.03 4.61
CA HIS A 95 6.97 -11.82 3.88
C HIS A 95 6.79 -10.93 2.64
N ALA A 96 5.64 -11.01 1.96
CA ALA A 96 5.30 -10.08 0.88
C ALA A 96 5.12 -8.66 1.40
N ALA A 97 4.37 -8.50 2.50
CA ALA A 97 4.15 -7.19 3.13
C ALA A 97 5.49 -6.58 3.59
N ALA A 98 6.36 -7.36 4.22
CA ALA A 98 7.68 -6.94 4.65
C ALA A 98 8.57 -6.48 3.48
N ALA A 99 8.59 -7.23 2.38
CA ALA A 99 9.40 -6.90 1.20
C ALA A 99 8.97 -5.59 0.51
N ILE A 100 7.67 -5.30 0.51
CA ILE A 100 7.13 -4.05 -0.04
C ILE A 100 7.37 -2.88 0.91
N ALA A 101 7.20 -3.08 2.22
CA ALA A 101 7.54 -2.08 3.23
C ALA A 101 9.03 -1.70 3.19
N GLU A 102 9.93 -2.68 3.10
CA GLU A 102 11.38 -2.45 2.98
C GLU A 102 11.74 -1.73 1.67
N ALA A 103 11.02 -1.99 0.58
CA ALA A 103 11.17 -1.25 -0.68
C ALA A 103 10.70 0.22 -0.60
N GLY A 104 10.17 0.66 0.54
CA GLY A 104 9.77 2.05 0.78
C GLY A 104 8.32 2.34 0.38
N HIS A 105 7.49 1.32 0.16
CA HIS A 105 6.07 1.48 -0.12
C HIS A 105 5.25 1.26 1.16
N PRO A 106 4.43 2.24 1.60
CA PRO A 106 3.57 2.10 2.77
C PRO A 106 2.60 0.91 2.67
N VAL A 107 2.76 -0.06 3.58
CA VAL A 107 1.88 -1.22 3.72
C VAL A 107 1.38 -1.29 5.16
N PHE A 108 0.07 -1.44 5.31
CA PHE A 108 -0.62 -1.66 6.58
C PHE A 108 -1.34 -2.99 6.47
N ALA A 109 -0.61 -4.08 6.69
CA ALA A 109 -1.16 -5.42 6.57
C ALA A 109 -0.31 -6.48 7.30
N TRP A 110 -0.94 -7.41 7.99
CA TRP A 110 -0.36 -8.64 8.49
C TRP A 110 -1.40 -9.76 8.58
N LYS A 111 -0.95 -11.01 8.63
CA LYS A 111 -1.86 -12.15 8.75
C LYS A 111 -2.40 -12.25 10.18
N GLY A 112 -3.71 -12.35 10.31
CA GLY A 112 -4.38 -12.48 11.61
C GLY A 112 -4.65 -11.14 12.29
N GLU A 113 -4.78 -10.06 11.52
CA GLU A 113 -5.36 -8.80 11.99
C GLU A 113 -6.70 -9.02 12.71
N THR A 114 -6.95 -8.23 13.76
CA THR A 114 -8.32 -8.06 14.26
C THR A 114 -9.14 -7.19 13.32
N LEU A 115 -10.47 -7.21 13.44
CA LEU A 115 -11.34 -6.36 12.61
C LEU A 115 -11.14 -4.86 12.86
N GLU A 116 -10.76 -4.46 14.08
CA GLU A 116 -10.42 -3.07 14.38
C GLU A 116 -9.13 -2.65 13.67
N GLU A 117 -8.11 -3.51 13.72
CA GLU A 117 -6.86 -3.29 13.02
C GLU A 117 -7.04 -3.25 11.50
N TYR A 118 -7.91 -4.11 10.96
CA TYR A 118 -8.27 -4.12 9.54
C TYR A 118 -8.79 -2.75 9.06
N TRP A 119 -9.79 -2.18 9.75
CA TRP A 119 -10.32 -0.88 9.38
C TRP A 119 -9.33 0.26 9.63
N TRP A 120 -8.49 0.14 10.67
CA TRP A 120 -7.37 1.05 10.89
C TRP A 120 -6.38 0.99 9.72
N CYS A 121 -6.04 -0.19 9.21
CA CYS A 121 -5.17 -0.39 8.05
C CYS A 121 -5.77 0.27 6.80
N THR A 122 -7.06 0.04 6.51
CA THR A 122 -7.76 0.68 5.39
C THR A 122 -7.69 2.20 5.50
N TYR A 123 -7.98 2.78 6.67
CA TYR A 123 -7.88 4.22 6.90
C TYR A 123 -6.44 4.75 6.70
N LYS A 124 -5.43 4.04 7.20
CA LYS A 124 -4.01 4.40 7.03
C LYS A 124 -3.54 4.33 5.58
N ALA A 125 -4.05 3.39 4.80
CA ALA A 125 -3.78 3.29 3.37
C ALA A 125 -4.47 4.40 2.56
N LEU A 126 -5.66 4.86 2.99
CA LEU A 126 -6.37 6.00 2.40
C LEU A 126 -5.77 7.36 2.77
N SER A 127 -5.08 7.45 3.90
CA SER A 127 -4.48 8.70 4.41
C SER A 127 -3.11 8.95 3.78
N HIS A 128 -3.07 9.68 2.66
CA HIS A 128 -1.82 10.13 2.02
C HIS A 128 -1.23 11.35 2.74
N ALA A 129 -0.02 11.76 2.34
CA ALA A 129 0.68 12.90 2.91
C ALA A 129 -0.14 14.21 2.78
N ASP A 130 0.18 15.19 3.63
CA ASP A 130 -0.41 16.53 3.63
C ASP A 130 -1.94 16.57 3.77
N GLY A 131 -2.51 15.54 4.42
CA GLY A 131 -3.96 15.42 4.61
C GLY A 131 -4.72 15.10 3.32
N THR A 132 -4.03 14.59 2.29
CA THR A 132 -4.66 14.21 1.03
C THR A 132 -5.15 12.77 1.04
N GLY A 133 -6.13 12.46 0.20
CA GLY A 133 -6.56 11.10 -0.11
C GLY A 133 -6.00 10.58 -1.45
N PRO A 134 -6.32 9.33 -1.81
CA PRO A 134 -5.98 8.78 -3.13
C PRO A 134 -6.68 9.56 -4.25
N GLN A 135 -6.07 9.54 -5.44
CA GLN A 135 -6.71 9.93 -6.69
C GLN A 135 -7.33 8.72 -7.41
N LEU A 136 -6.75 7.53 -7.20
CA LEU A 136 -7.27 6.26 -7.71
C LEU A 136 -7.27 5.21 -6.60
N ILE A 137 -8.23 4.28 -6.68
CA ILE A 137 -8.34 3.14 -5.78
C ILE A 137 -8.27 1.86 -6.60
N VAL A 138 -7.49 0.90 -6.12
CA VAL A 138 -7.55 -0.50 -6.56
C VAL A 138 -8.23 -1.28 -5.46
N ASP A 139 -9.45 -1.73 -5.68
CA ASP A 139 -10.32 -2.30 -4.64
C ASP A 139 -10.73 -3.72 -4.99
N ASP A 140 -10.70 -4.61 -3.99
CA ASP A 140 -11.18 -5.99 -4.05
C ASP A 140 -12.09 -6.24 -2.86
N GLY A 141 -13.38 -6.45 -3.11
CA GLY A 141 -14.43 -6.51 -2.08
C GLY A 141 -15.12 -5.17 -1.81
N GLY A 142 -14.48 -4.04 -2.09
CA GLY A 142 -15.11 -2.71 -2.06
C GLY A 142 -15.03 -1.97 -0.72
N ASP A 143 -14.23 -2.45 0.24
CA ASP A 143 -14.19 -1.88 1.59
C ASP A 143 -13.52 -0.49 1.65
N ALA A 144 -12.50 -0.24 0.82
CA ALA A 144 -11.91 1.11 0.74
C ALA A 144 -12.91 2.10 0.15
N THR A 145 -13.62 1.69 -0.91
CA THR A 145 -14.70 2.47 -1.52
C THR A 145 -15.83 2.73 -0.50
N LEU A 146 -16.27 1.69 0.21
CA LEU A 146 -17.31 1.79 1.24
C LEU A 146 -16.93 2.80 2.32
N LEU A 147 -15.70 2.72 2.83
CA LEU A 147 -15.24 3.60 3.90
C LEU A 147 -15.27 5.08 3.49
N ILE A 148 -14.87 5.41 2.26
CA ILE A 148 -14.95 6.79 1.74
C ILE A 148 -16.40 7.25 1.62
N HIS A 149 -17.27 6.43 1.02
CA HIS A 149 -18.67 6.78 0.84
C HIS A 149 -19.38 6.98 2.18
N LYS A 150 -19.13 6.10 3.16
CA LYS A 150 -19.70 6.21 4.50
C LYS A 150 -19.13 7.38 5.29
N GLY A 151 -17.83 7.66 5.17
CA GLY A 151 -17.24 8.88 5.73
C GLY A 151 -17.94 10.14 5.22
N TYR A 152 -18.12 10.25 3.90
CA TYR A 152 -18.81 11.40 3.29
C TYR A 152 -20.28 11.51 3.73
N GLU A 153 -21.01 10.40 3.76
CA GLU A 153 -22.40 10.38 4.26
C GLU A 153 -22.49 10.84 5.72
N LEU A 154 -21.55 10.42 6.58
CA LEU A 154 -21.50 10.79 8.00
C LEU A 154 -21.16 12.26 8.20
N GLU A 155 -20.28 12.83 7.38
CA GLU A 155 -19.98 14.27 7.37
C GLU A 155 -21.23 15.11 7.05
N GLU A 156 -22.14 14.58 6.22
CA GLU A 156 -23.42 15.20 5.85
C GLU A 156 -24.59 14.85 6.80
N GLY A 157 -24.29 14.22 7.96
CA GLY A 157 -25.27 13.98 9.02
C GLY A 157 -26.07 12.68 8.91
N SER A 158 -25.56 11.68 8.17
CA SER A 158 -26.08 10.32 8.22
C SER A 158 -26.06 9.74 9.65
N ASP A 159 -27.04 8.90 9.98
CA ASP A 159 -27.19 8.22 11.26
C ASP A 159 -26.66 6.77 11.25
N TRP A 160 -25.92 6.41 10.20
CA TRP A 160 -25.36 5.07 10.06
C TRP A 160 -24.34 4.74 11.18
N VAL A 161 -24.51 3.59 11.82
CA VAL A 161 -23.65 3.06 12.89
C VAL A 161 -23.38 1.58 12.68
#